data_AF-F5J3Y1-F1
#
_entry.id   AF-F5J3Y1-F1
#
_cell.length_a   1.000
_cell.length_b   1.000
_cell.length_c   1.000
_cell.angle_alpha   90.00
_cell.angle_beta   90.00
_cell.angle_gamma   90.00
#
_symmetry.space_group_name_H-M   'P 1'
#
loop_
_entity.id
_entity.type
_entity.pdbx_description
1 polymer ?
#
loop_
_entity_poly.entity_id
_entity_poly.type
_entity_poly.pdbx_seq_one_letter_code
_entity_poly.pdbx_strand_id
1 'polypeptide(L)'
;MKYPFLIYLKNKTSQEYEYKRDISAVTRTDNGYSITFSNGRSYSYGADKVKYYPFISTCENVRIYENGKLNKTYNIVDKCGPYLIFRDSDNCSYSVKENGDIEIYNIKKDIVQAESVIDYFKEIPKRTGEVSFDILSEHLVHN
;
A
#
# COMPACT_ATOMS: atom_id res chain seq x y z
N MET A 1 9.41 -11.54 3.89
CA MET A 1 10.31 -10.44 4.33
C MET A 1 10.21 -10.33 5.86
N LYS A 2 11.32 -10.39 6.61
CA LYS A 2 11.32 -10.41 8.08
C LYS A 2 11.20 -8.96 8.59
N TYR A 3 9.96 -8.52 8.84
CA TYR A 3 9.53 -7.21 9.37
C TYR A 3 10.02 -5.97 8.59
N PRO A 4 9.14 -5.30 7.83
CA PRO A 4 9.51 -4.10 7.09
C PRO A 4 9.72 -2.93 8.04
N PHE A 5 10.95 -2.47 8.16
CA PHE A 5 11.26 -1.17 8.74
C PHE A 5 11.75 -0.25 7.63
N LEU A 6 11.61 1.07 7.84
CA LEU A 6 12.13 2.06 6.91
C LEU A 6 13.29 2.82 7.52
N ILE A 7 14.33 3.02 6.72
CA ILE A 7 15.47 3.85 7.06
C ILE A 7 15.63 4.91 5.99
N TYR A 8 15.72 6.16 6.42
CA TYR A 8 16.21 7.24 5.59
C TYR A 8 17.57 7.69 6.11
N LEU A 9 18.52 7.85 5.20
CA LEU A 9 19.85 8.35 5.52
C LEU A 9 20.00 9.77 4.99
N LYS A 10 20.64 10.62 5.79
CA LYS A 10 20.97 11.98 5.38
C LYS A 10 22.08 11.95 4.33
N ASN A 11 21.77 12.45 3.13
CA ASN A 11 22.73 12.59 2.05
C ASN A 11 23.77 13.67 2.42
N LYS A 12 25.06 13.38 2.16
CA LYS A 12 26.16 14.30 2.50
C LYS A 12 26.14 15.59 1.68
N THR A 13 25.73 15.50 0.41
CA THR A 13 25.73 16.61 -0.54
C THR A 13 24.46 17.45 -0.40
N SER A 14 23.28 16.85 -0.52
CA SER A 14 22.02 17.60 -0.47
C SER A 14 21.57 17.95 0.96
N GLN A 15 22.14 17.29 1.97
CA GLN A 15 21.67 17.36 3.36
C GLN A 15 20.23 16.87 3.58
N GLU A 16 19.59 16.32 2.56
CA GLU A 16 18.24 15.77 2.62
C GLU A 16 18.24 14.30 3.06
N TYR A 17 17.11 13.86 3.58
CA TYR A 17 16.92 12.47 3.98
C TYR A 17 16.37 11.66 2.81
N GLU A 18 17.09 10.60 2.43
CA GLU A 18 16.73 9.72 1.33
C GLU A 18 16.42 8.31 1.84
N TYR A 19 15.33 7.74 1.35
CA TYR A 19 14.98 6.35 1.65
C TYR A 19 16.03 5.40 1.06
N LYS A 20 16.47 4.42 1.85
CA LYS A 20 17.37 3.35 1.41
C LYS A 20 16.67 2.01 1.52
N ARG A 21 16.40 1.42 0.35
CA ARG A 21 15.72 0.12 0.20
C ARG A 21 16.67 -1.06 0.39
N ASP A 22 17.96 -0.85 0.19
CA ASP A 22 19.02 -1.87 0.21
C ASP A 22 19.59 -2.11 1.62
N ILE A 23 18.76 -1.96 2.66
CA ILE A 23 19.12 -2.20 4.06
C ILE A 23 18.50 -3.51 4.53
N SER A 24 19.33 -4.38 5.09
CA SER A 24 18.94 -5.71 5.57
C SER A 24 18.79 -5.78 7.08
N ALA A 25 19.52 -4.94 7.83
CA ALA A 25 19.40 -4.86 9.28
C ALA A 25 19.78 -3.47 9.81
N VAL A 26 19.21 -3.12 10.97
CA VAL A 26 19.60 -1.95 11.75
C VAL A 26 19.68 -2.32 13.22
N THR A 27 20.74 -1.89 13.89
CA THR A 27 20.94 -2.05 15.33
C THR A 27 21.20 -0.70 15.96
N ARG A 28 20.45 -0.34 17.01
CA ARG A 28 20.71 0.88 17.78
C ARG A 28 21.98 0.70 18.62
N THR A 29 22.82 1.72 18.66
CA THR A 29 24.05 1.76 19.47
C THR A 29 24.00 2.97 20.39
N ASP A 30 24.95 3.08 21.33
CA ASP A 30 25.01 4.20 22.28
C ASP A 30 25.09 5.58 21.58
N ASN A 31 25.78 5.63 20.43
CA ASN A 31 26.05 6.86 19.68
C ASN A 31 25.22 7.00 18.38
N GLY A 32 24.27 6.09 18.12
CA GLY A 32 23.45 6.15 16.91
C GLY A 32 23.00 4.77 16.44
N TYR A 33 23.40 4.40 15.22
CA TYR A 33 22.94 3.18 14.55
C TYR A 33 24.07 2.48 13.80
N SER A 34 24.08 1.15 13.88
CA SER A 34 24.81 0.29 12.95
C SER A 34 23.84 -0.22 11.90
N ILE A 35 24.12 0.05 10.63
CA ILE A 35 23.24 -0.27 9.51
C ILE A 35 23.96 -1.25 8.58
N THR A 36 23.32 -2.39 8.34
CA THR A 36 23.79 -3.43 7.43
C THR A 36 23.03 -3.35 6.13
N PHE A 37 23.75 -3.27 5.02
CA PHE A 37 23.19 -3.25 3.68
C PHE A 37 23.00 -4.67 3.13
N SER A 38 22.20 -4.82 2.08
CA SER A 38 21.91 -6.12 1.45
C SER A 38 23.16 -6.82 0.89
N ASN A 39 24.24 -6.07 0.65
CA ASN A 39 25.55 -6.63 0.26
C ASN A 39 26.38 -7.17 1.46
N GLY A 40 25.82 -7.17 2.67
CA GLY A 40 26.46 -7.65 3.90
C GLY A 40 27.38 -6.64 4.59
N ARG A 41 27.67 -5.49 3.97
CA ARG A 41 28.52 -4.46 4.59
C ARG A 41 27.73 -3.68 5.64
N SER A 42 28.38 -3.36 6.75
CA SER A 42 27.79 -2.56 7.83
C SER A 42 28.57 -1.28 8.08
N TYR A 43 27.86 -0.21 8.39
CA TYR A 43 28.44 1.10 8.67
C TYR A 43 27.78 1.74 9.89
N SER A 44 28.56 2.50 10.65
CA SER A 44 28.07 3.27 11.80
C SER A 44 27.62 4.66 11.37
N TYR A 45 26.43 5.06 11.81
CA TYR A 45 25.84 6.37 11.56
C TYR A 45 25.47 7.04 12.89
N GLY A 46 25.75 8.34 12.99
CA GLY A 46 25.23 9.15 14.09
C GLY A 46 23.71 9.24 14.04
N ALA A 47 23.09 9.43 15.21
CA ALA A 47 21.63 9.54 15.32
C ALA A 47 21.05 10.71 14.49
N ASP A 48 21.82 11.77 14.27
CA ASP A 48 21.49 12.94 13.45
C ASP A 48 21.43 12.67 11.94
N LYS A 49 21.88 11.49 11.50
CA LYS A 49 21.97 11.09 10.08
C LYS A 49 20.97 10.01 9.69
N VAL A 50 20.18 9.51 10.65
CA VAL A 50 19.29 8.38 10.46
C VAL A 50 17.88 8.74 10.92
N LYS A 51 16.90 8.61 10.03
CA LYS A 51 15.49 8.54 10.40
C LYS A 51 15.05 7.09 10.30
N TYR A 52 14.73 6.50 11.44
CA TYR A 52 14.22 5.14 11.55
C TYR A 52 12.72 5.18 11.80
N TYR A 53 11.96 4.48 10.96
CA TYR A 53 10.54 4.28 11.15
C TYR A 53 10.28 2.79 11.37
N PRO A 54 9.91 2.39 12.60
CA PRO A 54 9.66 0.99 12.91
C PRO A 54 8.42 0.50 12.18
N PHE A 55 8.39 -0.81 11.93
CA PHE A 55 7.19 -1.52 11.55
C PHE A 55 6.08 -1.32 12.59
N ILE A 56 4.86 -1.08 12.15
CA ILE A 56 3.68 -0.95 13.02
C ILE A 56 2.72 -2.12 12.80
N SER A 57 2.24 -2.31 11.58
CA SER A 57 1.20 -3.29 11.27
C SER A 57 1.19 -3.65 9.79
N THR A 58 0.62 -4.81 9.46
CA THR A 58 0.33 -5.22 8.09
C THR A 58 -1.19 -5.33 7.89
N CYS A 59 -1.67 -4.81 6.77
CA CYS A 59 -3.04 -4.98 6.28
C CYS A 59 -2.98 -5.80 4.98
N GLU A 60 -3.50 -7.02 5.00
CA GLU A 60 -3.51 -7.92 3.85
C GLU A 60 -4.89 -7.95 3.19
N ASN A 61 -4.93 -8.37 1.92
CA ASN A 61 -6.18 -8.46 1.13
C ASN A 61 -6.94 -7.13 1.10
N VAL A 62 -6.23 -6.05 0.76
CA VAL A 62 -6.79 -4.71 0.66
C VAL A 62 -6.84 -4.25 -0.80
N ARG A 63 -7.77 -3.34 -1.09
CA ARG A 63 -7.74 -2.49 -2.29
C ARG A 63 -7.07 -1.18 -1.93
N ILE A 64 -6.08 -0.80 -2.71
CA ILE A 64 -5.32 0.45 -2.54
C ILE A 64 -5.72 1.37 -3.68
N TYR A 65 -6.14 2.59 -3.37
CA TYR A 65 -6.39 3.64 -4.36
C TYR A 65 -5.38 4.76 -4.15
N GLU A 66 -4.74 5.19 -5.23
CA GLU A 66 -3.83 6.34 -5.25
C GLU A 66 -4.47 7.42 -6.14
N ASN A 67 -4.76 8.59 -5.58
CA ASN A 67 -5.49 9.67 -6.26
C ASN A 67 -6.80 9.17 -6.90
N GLY A 68 -7.57 8.36 -6.16
CA GLY A 68 -8.83 7.76 -6.62
C GLY A 68 -8.67 6.64 -7.67
N LYS A 69 -7.45 6.29 -8.10
CA LYS A 69 -7.20 5.21 -9.06
C LYS A 69 -6.80 3.92 -8.36
N LEU A 70 -7.48 2.82 -8.67
CA LEU A 70 -7.17 1.51 -8.11
C LEU A 70 -5.76 1.06 -8.51
N ASN A 71 -4.90 0.81 -7.53
CA ASN A 71 -3.65 0.12 -7.71
C ASN A 71 -3.93 -1.39 -7.86
N LYS A 72 -3.62 -1.94 -9.03
CA LYS A 72 -3.84 -3.36 -9.35
C LYS A 72 -2.62 -4.24 -9.06
N THR A 73 -1.50 -3.63 -8.68
CA THR A 73 -0.22 -4.31 -8.51
C THR A 73 -0.06 -4.86 -7.09
N TYR A 74 -0.59 -4.15 -6.10
CA TYR A 74 -0.37 -4.47 -4.69
C TYR A 74 -1.70 -4.67 -3.95
N ASN A 75 -1.68 -5.62 -3.00
CA ASN A 75 -2.84 -6.00 -2.21
C ASN A 75 -2.53 -6.13 -0.70
N ILE A 76 -1.30 -5.83 -0.30
CA ILE A 76 -0.82 -5.80 1.07
C ILE A 76 -0.22 -4.43 1.35
N VAL A 77 -0.47 -3.87 2.53
CA VAL A 77 0.12 -2.61 2.99
C VAL A 77 0.78 -2.83 4.34
N ASP A 78 2.06 -2.47 4.43
CA ASP A 78 2.72 -2.33 5.73
C ASP A 78 2.77 -0.87 6.15
N LYS A 79 2.42 -0.61 7.40
CA LYS A 79 2.55 0.70 8.02
C LYS A 79 3.86 0.78 8.79
N CYS A 80 4.65 1.82 8.49
CA CYS A 80 5.95 2.09 9.07
C CYS A 80 6.03 3.57 9.47
N GLY A 81 5.61 3.91 10.70
CA GLY A 81 5.44 5.31 11.10
C GLY A 81 4.44 6.03 10.18
N PRO A 82 4.75 7.23 9.67
CA PRO A 82 3.88 7.97 8.75
C PRO A 82 4.03 7.52 7.27
N TYR A 83 4.64 6.37 7.03
CA TYR A 83 4.90 5.84 5.70
C TYR A 83 4.26 4.47 5.53
N LEU A 84 4.01 4.14 4.27
CA LEU A 84 3.40 2.91 3.79
C LEU A 84 4.36 2.23 2.82
N ILE A 85 4.38 0.90 2.86
CA ILE A 85 4.98 0.06 1.81
C ILE A 85 3.87 -0.79 1.22
N PHE A 86 3.66 -0.68 -0.08
CA PHE A 86 2.73 -1.54 -0.80
C PHE A 86 3.46 -2.78 -1.25
N ARG A 87 2.83 -3.94 -1.07
CA ARG A 87 3.38 -5.24 -1.40
C ARG A 87 2.37 -6.12 -2.13
N ASP A 88 2.91 -7.04 -2.89
CA ASP A 88 2.24 -8.22 -3.38
C ASP A 88 3.28 -9.34 -3.35
N SER A 89 2.98 -10.45 -2.67
CA SER A 89 3.79 -11.66 -2.56
C SER A 89 5.32 -11.42 -2.47
N ASP A 90 6.01 -11.25 -3.61
CA ASP A 90 7.45 -11.07 -3.74
C ASP A 90 7.92 -9.63 -4.04
N ASN A 91 6.99 -8.74 -4.39
CA ASN A 91 7.26 -7.36 -4.80
C ASN A 91 6.90 -6.35 -3.71
N CYS A 92 7.64 -5.23 -3.70
CA CYS A 92 7.38 -4.10 -2.81
C CYS A 92 7.58 -2.78 -3.56
N SER A 93 6.76 -1.78 -3.24
CA SER A 93 6.92 -0.41 -3.69
C SER A 93 8.10 0.28 -2.99
N TYR A 94 8.41 1.50 -3.44
CA TYR A 94 9.13 2.45 -2.59
C TYR A 94 8.23 2.90 -1.43
N SER A 95 8.84 3.47 -0.39
CA SER A 95 8.13 4.11 0.71
C SER A 95 7.22 5.22 0.19
N VAL A 96 5.94 5.17 0.54
CA VAL A 96 4.95 6.21 0.23
C VAL A 96 4.55 6.89 1.53
N LYS A 97 4.49 8.21 1.57
CA LYS A 97 4.03 8.92 2.76
C LYS A 97 2.51 8.78 2.86
N GLU A 98 1.99 8.38 4.02
CA GLU A 98 0.55 8.33 4.25
C GLU A 98 -0.02 9.76 4.18
N ASN A 99 -1.01 9.96 3.32
CA ASN A 99 -1.69 11.24 3.10
C ASN A 99 -3.15 10.99 2.66
N GLY A 100 -3.90 12.07 2.42
CA GLY A 100 -5.31 11.99 2.01
C GLY A 100 -5.54 11.46 0.58
N ASP A 101 -4.49 11.29 -0.22
CA ASP A 101 -4.59 10.80 -1.60
C ASP A 101 -4.56 9.27 -1.68
N ILE A 102 -4.29 8.59 -0.56
CA ILE A 102 -4.17 7.14 -0.45
C ILE A 102 -5.36 6.61 0.34
N GLU A 103 -6.17 5.78 -0.31
CA GLU A 103 -7.29 5.10 0.33
C GLU A 103 -7.03 3.59 0.37
N ILE A 104 -7.25 2.98 1.54
CA ILE A 104 -7.02 1.55 1.77
C ILE A 104 -8.30 0.92 2.29
N TYR A 105 -8.87 -0.01 1.53
CA TYR A 105 -10.10 -0.71 1.89
C TYR A 105 -9.86 -2.20 2.06
N ASN A 106 -10.25 -2.74 3.21
CA ASN A 106 -10.26 -4.19 3.43
C ASN A 106 -11.26 -4.86 2.48
N ILE A 107 -10.82 -5.91 1.79
CA ILE A 107 -11.72 -6.75 1.01
C ILE A 107 -12.43 -7.68 1.99
N LYS A 108 -13.59 -7.26 2.50
CA LYS A 108 -14.49 -8.17 3.23
C LYS A 108 -15.05 -9.18 2.24
N LYS A 109 -14.71 -10.46 2.41
CA LYS A 109 -15.35 -11.57 1.70
C LYS A 109 -16.67 -11.92 2.38
N ASP A 110 -17.65 -11.02 2.35
CA ASP A 110 -19.02 -11.38 2.76
C ASP A 110 -19.79 -11.89 1.54
N ILE A 111 -19.36 -13.06 1.06
CA ILE A 111 -19.86 -13.67 -0.19
C ILE A 111 -21.36 -13.95 -0.08
N VAL A 112 -21.83 -14.41 1.08
CA VAL A 112 -23.24 -14.78 1.33
C VAL A 112 -24.17 -13.56 1.27
N GLN A 113 -23.74 -12.42 1.83
CA GLN A 113 -24.53 -11.19 1.79
C GLN A 113 -24.54 -10.59 0.38
N ALA A 114 -23.41 -10.64 -0.33
CA ALA A 114 -23.34 -10.20 -1.71
C ALA A 114 -24.23 -11.05 -2.64
N GLU A 115 -24.23 -12.37 -2.47
CA GLU A 115 -25.12 -13.29 -3.19
C GLU A 115 -26.60 -12.98 -2.91
N SER A 116 -26.97 -12.80 -1.65
CA SER A 116 -28.35 -12.45 -1.25
C SER A 116 -28.83 -11.12 -1.85
N VAL A 117 -27.96 -10.10 -1.90
CA VAL A 117 -28.27 -8.80 -2.52
C VAL A 117 -28.41 -8.94 -4.03
N ILE A 118 -27.49 -9.65 -4.69
CA ILE A 118 -27.55 -9.90 -6.13
C ILE A 118 -28.82 -10.67 -6.48
N ASP A 119 -29.17 -11.69 -5.72
CA ASP A 119 -30.36 -12.50 -5.97
C ASP A 119 -31.64 -11.70 -5.73
N TYR A 120 -31.69 -10.84 -4.70
CA TYR A 120 -32.77 -9.87 -4.55
C TYR A 120 -32.95 -9.00 -5.80
N PHE A 121 -31.87 -8.40 -6.33
CA PHE A 121 -31.96 -7.58 -7.54
C PHE A 121 -32.33 -8.37 -8.80
N LYS A 122 -31.94 -9.65 -8.90
CA LYS A 122 -32.37 -10.55 -10.00
C LYS A 122 -33.85 -10.92 -9.91
N GLU A 123 -34.44 -10.94 -8.72
CA GLU A 123 -35.85 -11.28 -8.51
C GLU A 123 -36.79 -10.12 -8.82
N ILE A 124 -36.33 -8.86 -8.73
CA ILE A 124 -37.12 -7.67 -9.09
C ILE A 124 -37.70 -7.78 -10.52
N PRO A 125 -36.90 -7.98 -11.59
CA PRO A 125 -37.44 -8.08 -12.94
C PRO A 125 -38.26 -9.35 -13.21
N LYS A 126 -38.23 -10.36 -12.34
CA LYS A 126 -39.05 -11.58 -12.48
C LYS A 126 -40.45 -11.43 -11.89
N ARG A 127 -40.63 -10.51 -10.94
CA ARG A 127 -41.91 -10.28 -10.24
C ARG A 127 -42.78 -9.21 -10.87
N THR A 128 -42.16 -8.28 -11.61
CA THR A 128 -42.88 -7.27 -12.40
C THR A 128 -42.79 -7.67 -13.87
N GLY A 129 -43.93 -8.06 -14.45
CA GLY A 129 -44.05 -8.04 -15.91
C GLY A 129 -43.59 -6.68 -16.42
N GLU A 130 -42.73 -6.71 -17.44
CA GLU A 130 -42.19 -5.56 -18.19
C GLU A 130 -41.71 -4.37 -17.34
N VAL A 131 -40.50 -4.46 -16.81
CA VAL A 131 -39.71 -3.25 -16.50
C VAL A 131 -38.64 -3.11 -17.58
N SER A 132 -38.90 -2.25 -18.58
CA SER A 132 -37.89 -1.83 -19.54
C SER A 132 -36.92 -0.89 -18.83
N PHE A 133 -35.68 -1.31 -18.65
CA PHE A 133 -34.61 -0.38 -18.36
C PHE A 133 -34.11 0.21 -19.69
N ASP A 134 -34.28 1.51 -19.87
CA ASP A 134 -33.53 2.25 -20.90
C ASP A 134 -32.06 2.25 -20.50
N ILE A 135 -31.35 1.19 -20.89
CA ILE A 135 -29.89 1.23 -20.94
C ILE A 135 -29.58 2.19 -22.08
N LEU A 136 -29.20 3.42 -21.75
CA LEU A 136 -28.63 4.36 -22.72
C LEU A 136 -27.44 3.66 -23.40
N SER A 137 -27.67 3.14 -24.61
CA SER A 137 -26.59 2.70 -25.48
C SER A 137 -25.67 3.90 -25.68
N GLU A 138 -24.41 3.75 -25.26
CA GLU A 138 -23.33 4.65 -25.66
C GLU A 138 -23.47 4.97 -27.14
N HIS A 139 -23.76 6.24 -27.44
CA HIS A 139 -23.63 6.75 -28.79
C HIS A 139 -22.17 6.63 -29.20
N LEU A 140 -21.87 5.63 -30.02
CA LEU A 140 -20.71 5.64 -30.89
C LEU A 140 -20.88 6.82 -31.86
N VAL A 141 -20.30 7.97 -31.50
CA VAL A 141 -20.05 9.05 -32.45
C VAL A 141 -18.82 8.63 -33.26
N HIS A 142 -19.05 8.09 -34.45
CA HIS A 142 -18.04 8.10 -35.52
C HIS A 142 -18.01 9.50 -36.12
N ASN A 143 -16.86 10.17 -36.00
CA ASN A 143 -16.45 11.21 -36.93
C ASN A 143 -15.80 10.57 -38.16
#